data_AF-A0A392R2A3-F1
#
_entry.id   AF-A0A392R2A3-F1
#
_cell.length_a   1.000
_cell.length_b   1.000
_cell.length_c   1.000
_cell.angle_alpha   90.00
_cell.angle_beta   90.00
_cell.angle_gamma   90.00
#
_symmetry.space_group_name_H-M   'P 1'
#
loop_
_entity.id
_entity.type
_entity.pdbx_description
1 polymer ?
#
loop_
_entity_poly.entity_id
_entity_poly.type
_entity_poly.pdbx_seq_one_letter_code
_entity_poly.pdbx_strand_id
1 'polypeptide(L)' 'MNVEGDFRYADSGGFDECSDFLEYISNSEDDWETIFTGWVDVSAKLKEDRTMSTNHWGPWNLVK' A
#
# COMPACT_ATOMS: atom_id res chain seq x y z
N MET A 1 0.38 -9.32 5.49
CA MET A 1 1.17 -10.21 4.63
C MET A 1 0.61 -11.62 4.75
N ASN A 2 0.07 -12.20 3.67
CA ASN A 2 -0.43 -13.57 3.72
C ASN A 2 0.76 -14.54 3.78
N VAL A 3 0.85 -15.32 4.86
CA VAL A 3 2.03 -16.17 5.17
C VAL A 3 2.02 -17.46 4.33
N GLU A 4 0.88 -17.81 3.73
CA GLU A 4 0.68 -19.09 3.02
C GLU A 4 0.94 -19.02 1.51
N GLY A 5 1.30 -17.86 0.96
CA GLY A 5 1.55 -17.71 -0.48
C GLY A 5 0.28 -17.82 -1.35
N ASP A 6 -0.91 -17.80 -0.75
CA ASP A 6 -2.15 -17.69 -1.53
C ASP A 6 -2.42 -16.23 -1.89
N PHE A 7 -1.98 -15.87 -3.08
CA PHE A 7 -2.08 -14.50 -3.62
C PHE A 7 -3.53 -14.07 -3.86
N ARG A 8 -4.50 -15.00 -3.84
CA ARG A 8 -5.93 -14.70 -4.05
C ARG A 8 -6.52 -13.85 -2.93
N TYR A 9 -5.88 -13.83 -1.76
CA TYR A 9 -6.29 -13.02 -0.60
C TYR A 9 -5.33 -11.86 -0.32
N ALA A 10 -4.33 -11.65 -1.18
CA ALA A 10 -3.53 -10.44 -1.10
C ALA A 10 -4.38 -9.29 -1.68
N ASP A 11 -4.52 -8.20 -0.91
CA ASP A 11 -5.08 -6.98 -1.46
C ASP A 11 -4.30 -6.61 -2.73
N SER A 12 -5.02 -6.19 -3.77
CA SER A 12 -4.43 -5.86 -5.07
C SER A 12 -3.37 -4.75 -4.98
N GLY A 13 -3.41 -3.91 -3.94
CA GLY A 13 -2.39 -2.89 -3.65
C GLY A 13 -1.32 -3.31 -2.64
N GLY A 14 -1.34 -4.53 -2.12
CA GLY A 14 -0.41 -4.99 -1.07
C GLY A 14 1.03 -5.14 -1.56
N PHE A 15 1.23 -5.45 -2.85
CA PHE A 15 2.56 -5.46 -3.45
C PHE A 15 3.14 -4.04 -3.54
N ASP A 16 2.34 -3.09 -4.02
CA ASP A 16 2.74 -1.70 -4.14
C ASP A 16 3.05 -1.09 -2.77
N GLU A 17 2.24 -1.38 -1.75
CA GLU A 17 2.50 -0.97 -0.37
C GLU A 17 3.81 -1.53 0.18
N CYS A 18 4.18 -2.76 -0.17
CA CYS A 18 5.49 -3.32 0.20
C CYS A 18 6.65 -2.58 -0.49
N SER A 19 6.49 -2.21 -1.76
CA SER A 19 7.50 -1.41 -2.48
C SER A 19 7.65 -0.03 -1.86
N ASP A 20 6.53 0.64 -1.58
CA ASP A 20 6.51 1.96 -0.95
C ASP A 20 7.16 1.91 0.45
N PHE A 21 6.95 0.82 1.21
CA PHE A 21 7.59 0.61 2.51
C PHE A 21 9.12 0.47 2.39
N LEU A 22 9.60 -0.29 1.40
CA LEU A 22 11.04 -0.46 1.16
C LEU A 22 11.73 0.87 0.81
N GLU A 23 11.05 1.71 0.02
CA GLU A 23 11.54 3.06 -0.28
C GLU A 23 11.54 3.95 0.98
N TYR A 24 10.48 3.89 1.78
CA TYR A 24 10.37 4.64 3.04
C TYR A 24 11.51 4.31 4.02
N ILE A 25 11.78 3.02 4.26
CA ILE A 25 12.85 2.61 5.19
C ILE A 25 14.24 2.93 4.65
N SER A 26 14.43 2.95 3.32
CA SER A 26 15.75 3.25 2.73
C SER A 26 16.22 4.67 3.01
N ASN A 27 15.30 5.56 3.39
CA ASN A 27 15.56 6.96 3.68
C ASN A 27 15.53 7.28 5.19
N SER A 28 15.36 6.28 6.07
CA SER A 28 15.32 6.47 7.53
C SER A 28 16.55 5.86 8.21
N GLU A 29 17.11 6.60 9.17
CA GLU A 29 18.15 6.12 10.09
C GLU A 29 17.58 5.80 11.49
N ASP A 30 16.25 5.84 11.64
CA ASP A 30 15.57 5.69 12.93
C ASP A 30 15.46 4.21 13.37
N ASP A 31 15.07 4.00 14.62
CA ASP A 31 14.79 2.66 15.13
C ASP A 31 13.48 2.09 14.55
N TRP A 32 13.31 0.77 14.65
CA TRP A 32 12.16 0.07 14.08
C TRP A 32 10.80 0.55 14.63
N GLU A 33 10.69 0.91 15.90
CA GLU A 33 9.41 1.38 16.46
C GLU A 33 9.02 2.72 15.84
N THR A 34 9.97 3.64 15.73
CA THR A 34 9.78 4.93 15.06
C THR A 34 9.42 4.75 13.58
N ILE A 35 10.13 3.86 12.87
CA ILE A 35 9.87 3.57 11.46
C ILE A 35 8.45 3.01 11.28
N PHE A 36 8.06 1.99 12.06
CA PHE A 36 6.75 1.37 11.90
C PHE A 36 5.61 2.30 12.28
N THR A 37 5.74 3.06 13.36
CA THR A 37 4.70 4.03 13.76
C THR A 37 4.55 5.15 12.73
N GLY A 38 5.65 5.68 12.18
CA GLY A 38 5.58 6.66 11.08
C GLY A 38 5.01 6.09 9.78
N TRP A 39 5.33 4.84 9.45
CA TRP A 39 4.82 4.17 8.26
C TRP A 39 3.30 4.01 8.26
N VAL A 40 2.67 3.81 9.43
CA VAL A 40 1.20 3.70 9.53
C VAL A 40 0.51 4.96 8.96
N ASP A 41 1.01 6.14 9.31
CA ASP A 41 0.43 7.40 8.82
C ASP A 41 0.71 7.65 7.33
N VAL A 42 1.92 7.30 6.87
CA VAL A 42 2.32 7.45 5.46
C VAL A 42 1.52 6.49 4.57
N SER A 43 1.42 5.22 4.95
CA SER A 43 0.66 4.21 4.21
C SER A 43 -0.83 4.51 4.16
N ALA A 44 -1.41 5.09 5.21
CA ALA A 44 -2.80 5.53 5.20
C ALA A 44 -3.04 6.61 4.13
N LYS A 45 -2.17 7.63 4.06
CA LYS A 45 -2.25 8.68 3.03
C LYS A 45 -2.07 8.12 1.62
N LEU A 46 -1.08 7.25 1.41
CA LEU A 46 -0.86 6.60 0.11
C LEU A 46 -2.08 5.78 -0.34
N LYS A 47 -2.75 5.09 0.58
CA LYS A 47 -3.99 4.35 0.30
C LYS A 47 -5.14 5.29 -0.05
N GLU A 48 -5.30 6.40 0.66
CA GLU A 48 -6.30 7.43 0.33
C GLU A 48 -6.04 8.04 -1.06
N ASP A 49 -4.80 8.44 -1.34
CA ASP A 49 -4.41 9.02 -2.63
C ASP A 49 -4.60 8.02 -3.78
N ARG A 50 -4.22 6.74 -3.59
CA ARG A 50 -4.48 5.68 -4.58
C ARG A 50 -5.97 5.49 -4.80
N THR A 51 -6.76 5.41 -3.73
CA THR A 51 -8.22 5.26 -3.80
C THR A 51 -8.86 6.43 -4.55
N MET A 52 -8.42 7.66 -4.28
CA MET A 52 -8.85 8.87 -5.00
C MET A 52 -8.46 8.82 -6.49
N SER A 53 -7.30 8.27 -6.83
CA SER A 53 -6.86 8.10 -8.22
C SER A 53 -7.66 7.02 -8.96
N THR A 54 -7.95 5.87 -8.33
CA THR A 54 -8.78 4.80 -8.91
C THR A 54 -10.24 5.19 -9.02
N ASN A 55 -10.74 6.07 -8.14
CA ASN A 55 -12.09 6.64 -8.22
C ASN A 55 -12.32 7.51 -9.47
N HIS A 56 -11.28 7.89 -10.21
CA HIS A 56 -11.44 8.50 -11.54
C HIS A 56 -12.02 7.51 -12.58
N TRP A 57 -11.90 6.22 -12.32
CA TRP A 57 -12.50 5.12 -13.07
C TRP A 57 -13.62 4.48 -12.24
N GLY A 58 -14.69 5.25 -11.98
CA GLY A 58 -15.90 4.74 -11.31
C GLY A 58 -16.45 3.44 -11.93
N PRO A 59 -17.53 2.85 -11.37
CA PRO A 59 -17.92 1.44 -11.49
C PRO A 59 -18.22 0.80 -12.88
N TRP A 60 -17.76 1.32 -14.02
CA TRP A 60 -18.41 1.06 -15.32
C TRP A 60 -17.51 0.83 -16.55
N ASN A 61 -16.48 -0.02 -16.53
CA ASN A 61 -15.84 -0.41 -17.81
C ASN A 61 -15.48 -1.90 -17.92
N LEU A 62 -16.41 -2.78 -17.55
CA LEU A 62 -16.37 -4.17 -18.00
C LEU A 62 -17.52 -4.44 -18.98
N VAL A 63 -17.17 -4.27 -20.26
CA VAL A 63 -17.69 -4.94 -21.46
C VAL A 63 -19.08 -4.50 -21.98
N LYS A 64 -19.10 -4.09 -23.25
CA LYS A 64 -20.27 -4.12 -24.12
C LYS A 64 -20.22 -5.40 -24.97
#